data_AF-A0AAJ1ZXE4-F1
#
_entry.id   AF-A0AAJ1ZXE4-F1
#
_cell.length_a   1.000
_cell.length_b   1.000
_cell.length_c   1.000
_cell.angle_alpha   90.00
_cell.angle_beta   90.00
_cell.angle_gamma   90.00
#
_symmetry.space_group_name_H-M   'P 1'
#
loop_
_entity.id
_entity.type
_entity.pdbx_description
1 polymer ?
#
loop_
_entity_poly.entity_id
_entity_poly.type
_entity_poly.pdbx_seq_one_letter_code
_entity_poly.pdbx_strand_id
1 'polypeptide(L)'
;MAQRIFQTIEPKILYFGTPVALISSLNEDGTTNLAPMSSFWALGWTLMLGLLDETKTAENLERHAECVINLPSPEMWKQVENSRL
;
A
#
# COMPACT_ATOMS: atom_id res chain seq x y z
N MET A 1 -3.84 43.84 -4.29
CA MET A 1 -3.19 42.52 -4.39
C MET A 1 -3.92 41.58 -3.44
N ALA A 2 -4.51 40.49 -3.93
CA ALA A 2 -5.22 39.54 -3.08
C ALA A 2 -4.22 38.78 -2.20
N GLN A 3 -4.46 38.74 -0.89
CA GLN A 3 -3.61 38.05 0.07
C GLN A 3 -3.76 36.54 -0.14
N ARG A 4 -2.66 35.84 -0.48
CA ARG A 4 -2.67 34.38 -0.55
C ARG A 4 -2.83 33.83 0.87
N ILE A 5 -3.94 33.12 1.11
CA ILE A 5 -4.16 32.35 2.34
C ILE A 5 -3.51 30.99 2.11
N PHE A 6 -2.50 30.65 2.92
CA PHE A 6 -1.93 29.32 2.99
C PHE A 6 -2.55 28.59 4.18
N GLN A 7 -3.06 27.38 3.96
CA GLN A 7 -3.59 26.52 5.01
C GLN A 7 -2.77 25.23 5.07
N THR A 8 -2.11 25.02 6.22
CA THR A 8 -1.43 23.76 6.53
C THR A 8 -2.46 22.72 6.94
N ILE A 9 -2.31 21.48 6.46
CA ILE A 9 -3.07 20.32 6.90
C ILE A 9 -2.10 19.19 7.29
N GLU A 10 -2.51 18.34 8.23
CA GLU A 10 -1.79 17.13 8.64
C GLU A 10 -2.67 15.90 8.38
N PRO A 11 -2.68 15.38 7.15
CA PRO A 11 -3.41 14.15 6.87
C PRO A 11 -2.70 12.97 7.52
N LYS A 12 -3.47 11.96 7.93
CA LYS A 12 -2.91 10.71 8.48
C LYS A 12 -1.97 10.01 7.51
N ILE A 13 -2.21 10.19 6.21
CA ILE A 13 -1.44 9.61 5.12
C ILE A 13 -1.28 10.69 4.05
N LEU A 14 -0.04 10.91 3.60
CA LEU A 14 0.31 11.92 2.60
C LEU A 14 0.81 11.24 1.30
N TYR A 15 -0.10 10.64 0.53
CA TYR A 15 0.21 10.10 -0.79
C TYR A 15 -0.54 10.88 -1.87
N PHE A 16 0.23 11.55 -2.73
CA PHE A 16 -0.29 12.22 -3.91
C PHE A 16 0.24 11.55 -5.16
N GLY A 17 -0.63 11.26 -6.14
CA GLY A 17 -0.21 10.92 -7.50
C GLY A 17 0.17 9.46 -7.77
N THR A 18 0.50 8.64 -6.76
CA THR A 18 0.74 7.20 -6.95
C THR A 18 -0.56 6.43 -6.71
N PRO A 19 -0.99 5.53 -7.64
CA PRO A 19 -2.09 4.63 -7.34
C PRO A 19 -1.76 3.80 -6.10
N VAL A 20 -2.73 3.62 -5.19
CA VAL A 20 -2.54 2.73 -4.04
C VAL A 20 -2.77 1.30 -4.51
N ALA A 21 -1.76 0.45 -4.40
CA ALA A 21 -1.89 -0.98 -4.62
C ALA A 21 -2.29 -1.70 -3.32
N LEU A 22 -2.83 -2.91 -3.45
CA LEU A 22 -3.04 -3.83 -2.33
C LEU A 22 -2.16 -5.06 -2.53
N ILE A 23 -1.28 -5.32 -1.56
CA ILE A 23 -0.48 -6.55 -1.51
C ILE A 23 -1.31 -7.63 -0.82
N SER A 24 -1.46 -8.77 -1.46
CA SER A 24 -1.97 -10.01 -0.85
C SER A 24 -0.82 -10.95 -0.56
N SER A 25 -0.64 -11.32 0.70
CA SER A 25 0.33 -12.31 1.16
C SER A 25 -0.36 -13.41 1.98
N LEU A 26 0.33 -14.53 2.20
CA LEU A 26 -0.23 -15.68 2.92
C LEU A 26 0.25 -15.73 4.37
N ASN A 27 -0.68 -15.79 5.33
CA ASN A 27 -0.39 -16.04 6.75
C ASN A 27 0.05 -17.50 7.00
N GLU A 28 0.49 -17.83 8.23
CA GLU A 28 0.94 -19.19 8.58
C GLU A 28 -0.16 -20.23 8.39
N ASP A 29 -1.41 -19.84 8.63
CA ASP A 29 -2.60 -20.68 8.57
C ASP A 29 -3.21 -20.77 7.16
N GLY A 30 -2.58 -20.16 6.16
CA GLY A 30 -3.08 -20.12 4.79
C GLY A 30 -4.16 -19.06 4.53
N THR A 31 -4.50 -18.22 5.52
CA THR A 31 -5.39 -17.08 5.29
C THR A 31 -4.66 -15.93 4.58
N THR A 32 -5.42 -15.04 3.94
CA THR A 32 -4.87 -13.89 3.23
C THR A 32 -4.69 -12.69 4.15
N ASN A 33 -3.49 -12.12 4.15
CA ASN A 33 -3.20 -10.80 4.66
C ASN A 33 -3.29 -9.77 3.52
N LEU A 34 -3.94 -8.63 3.75
CA LEU A 34 -4.07 -7.53 2.79
C LEU A 34 -3.48 -6.25 3.36
N ALA A 35 -2.48 -5.69 2.68
CA ALA A 35 -1.85 -4.44 3.09
C ALA A 35 -1.89 -3.41 1.96
N PRO A 36 -2.36 -2.18 2.22
CA PRO A 36 -2.24 -1.08 1.27
C PRO A 36 -0.77 -0.68 1.12
N MET A 37 -0.35 -0.45 -0.13
CA MET A 37 1.00 -0.02 -0.48
C MET A 37 0.96 1.08 -1.53
N SER A 38 1.70 2.15 -1.26
CA SER A 38 1.99 3.22 -2.22
C SER A 38 3.47 3.27 -2.63
N SER A 39 4.36 2.60 -1.88
CA SER A 39 5.79 2.54 -2.15
C SER A 39 6.13 1.36 -3.07
N PHE A 40 5.72 1.46 -4.34
CA PHE A 40 6.08 0.48 -5.36
C PHE A 40 6.39 1.14 -6.69
N TRP A 41 7.20 0.47 -7.50
CA TRP A 41 7.49 0.88 -8.86
C TRP A 41 7.97 -0.30 -9.70
N ALA A 42 7.82 -0.21 -11.02
CA ALA A 42 8.24 -1.25 -11.95
C ALA A 42 9.54 -0.86 -12.68
N LEU A 43 10.43 -1.83 -12.83
CA LEU A 43 11.65 -1.76 -13.64
C LEU A 43 11.64 -2.91 -14.65
N GLY A 44 11.18 -2.65 -15.87
CA GLY A 44 11.02 -3.69 -16.88
C GLY A 44 10.05 -4.78 -16.43
N TRP A 45 10.56 -5.99 -16.20
CA TRP A 45 9.77 -7.15 -15.76
C TRP A 45 9.82 -7.38 -14.25
N THR A 46 10.42 -6.47 -13.50
CA THR A 46 10.56 -6.57 -12.05
C THR A 46 9.73 -5.48 -11.38
N LEU A 47 9.03 -5.85 -10.31
CA LEU A 47 8.38 -4.89 -9.43
C LEU A 47 9.19 -4.77 -8.14
N MET A 48 9.45 -3.55 -7.71
CA MET A 48 10.16 -3.25 -6.47
C MET A 48 9.17 -2.71 -5.44
N LEU A 49 9.15 -3.33 -4.26
CA LEU A 49 8.22 -3.05 -3.18
C LEU A 49 9.00 -2.53 -1.97
N GLY A 50 8.64 -1.34 -1.46
CA GLY A 50 9.25 -0.76 -0.27
C GLY A 50 8.47 -1.12 0.99
N LEU A 51 8.92 -2.13 1.74
CA LEU A 51 8.26 -2.62 2.95
C LEU A 51 9.01 -2.22 4.22
N LEU A 52 8.28 -2.04 5.32
CA LEU A 52 8.85 -2.02 6.66
C LEU A 52 8.96 -3.47 7.15
N ASP A 53 10.09 -3.81 7.77
CA ASP A 53 10.40 -5.16 8.25
C ASP A 53 9.50 -5.58 9.43
N GLU A 54 9.00 -4.64 10.23
CA GLU A 54 8.09 -4.92 11.34
C GLU A 54 6.61 -5.11 10.91
N THR A 55 6.35 -5.43 9.64
CA THR A 55 4.98 -5.64 9.12
C THR A 55 4.66 -7.11 8.94
N LYS A 56 3.37 -7.47 9.10
CA LYS A 56 2.91 -8.84 8.81
C LYS A 56 3.15 -9.24 7.35
N THR A 57 3.13 -8.28 6.42
CA THR A 57 3.49 -8.51 5.02
C THR A 57 4.96 -8.91 4.86
N ALA A 58 5.89 -8.24 5.55
CA ALA A 58 7.31 -8.59 5.52
C ALA A 58 7.54 -9.99 6.14
N GLU A 59 6.97 -10.26 7.31
CA GLU A 59 7.01 -11.59 7.95
C GLU A 59 6.49 -12.70 7.01
N ASN A 60 5.36 -12.45 6.35
CA ASN A 60 4.79 -13.39 5.39
C ASN A 60 5.70 -13.63 4.18
N LEU A 61 6.34 -12.59 3.65
CA LEU A 61 7.23 -12.69 2.48
C LEU A 61 8.58 -13.33 2.82
N GLU A 62 9.09 -13.18 4.04
CA GLU A 62 10.26 -13.90 4.52
C GLU A 62 10.00 -15.42 4.59
N ARG A 63 8.80 -15.81 5.05
CA ARG A 63 8.39 -17.23 5.12
C ARG A 63 7.97 -17.79 3.75
N HIS A 64 7.28 -16.99 2.95
CA HIS A 64 6.70 -17.38 1.66
C HIS A 64 6.85 -16.23 0.66
N ALA A 65 7.89 -16.30 -0.18
CA ALA A 65 8.32 -15.24 -1.09
C ALA A 65 7.43 -15.06 -2.33
N GLU A 66 6.12 -15.20 -2.18
CA GLU A 66 5.12 -14.99 -3.22
C GLU A 66 4.02 -14.04 -2.70
N CYS A 67 3.56 -13.16 -3.57
CA CYS A 67 2.42 -12.28 -3.30
C CYS A 67 1.69 -11.89 -4.58
N VAL A 68 0.49 -11.33 -4.43
CA VAL A 68 -0.28 -10.72 -5.52
C VAL A 68 -0.35 -9.22 -5.30
N ILE A 69 -0.12 -8.47 -6.38
CA ILE A 69 -0.28 -7.01 -6.41
C ILE A 69 -1.59 -6.68 -7.10
N ASN A 70 -2.54 -6.17 -6.33
CA ASN A 70 -3.86 -5.80 -6.81
C ASN A 70 -3.90 -4.29 -7.06
N LEU A 71 -4.48 -3.88 -8.19
CA LEU A 71 -4.70 -2.48 -8.53
C LEU A 71 -6.21 -2.18 -8.41
N PRO A 72 -6.68 -1.71 -7.24
CA PRO A 72 -8.09 -1.42 -7.04
C PRO A 72 -8.53 -0.23 -7.90
N SER A 73 -9.78 -0.28 -8.35
CA SER A 73 -10.41 0.88 -9.00
C SER A 73 -10.61 2.03 -8.01
N PRO A 74 -10.64 3.31 -8.46
CA PRO A 74 -10.86 4.46 -7.59
C PRO A 74 -12.15 4.35 -6.74
N GLU A 75 -13.18 3.67 -7.25
CA GLU A 75 -14.45 3.44 -6.55
C GLU A 75 -14.28 2.60 -5.27
N MET A 76 -13.20 1.81 -5.19
CA MET A 76 -12.89 0.93 -4.06
C MET A 76 -12.11 1.62 -2.92
N TRP A 77 -11.90 2.94 -2.99
CA TRP A 77 -11.04 3.66 -2.04
C TRP A 77 -11.44 3.45 -0.58
N LYS A 78 -12.75 3.33 -0.29
CA LYS A 78 -13.23 3.10 1.09
C LYS A 78 -12.81 1.72 1.59
N GLN A 79 -12.81 0.70 0.75
CA GLN A 79 -12.37 -0.64 1.14
C GLN A 79 -10.86 -0.65 1.38
N VAL A 80 -10.09 0.04 0.55
CA VAL A 80 -8.63 0.19 0.71
C VAL A 80 -8.29 0.95 2.00
N GLU A 81 -8.98 2.05 2.30
CA GLU A 81 -8.75 2.81 3.54
C GLU A 81 -9.07 1.98 4.79
N ASN A 82 -10.05 1.07 4.69
CA ASN A 82 -10.49 0.22 5.80
C ASN A 82 -9.80 -1.15 5.84
N SER A 83 -8.94 -1.49 4.88
CA SER A 83 -8.12 -2.70 4.96
C SER A 83 -7.09 -2.47 6.06
N ARG A 84 -7.41 -2.92 7.26
CA ARG A 84 -6.53 -2.78 8.41
C ARG A 84 -5.31 -3.68 8.22
N LEU A 85 -4.15 -3.07 8.47
CA LEU A 85 -2.84 -3.71 8.65
C LEU A 85 -2.88 -4.75 9.78
#